data_AF-A0A536DDV7-F1
#
_entry.id   AF-A0A536DDV7-F1
#
_cell.length_a   1.000
_cell.length_b   1.000
_cell.length_c   1.000
_cell.angle_alpha   90.00
_cell.angle_beta   90.00
_cell.angle_gamma   90.00
#
_symmetry.space_group_name_H-M   'P 1'
#
loop_
_entity.id
_entity.type
_entity.pdbx_description
1 polymer ?
#
loop_
_entity_poly.entity_id
_entity_poly.type
_entity_poly.pdbx_seq_one_letter_code
_entity_poly.pdbx_strand_id
1 'polypeptide(L)'
;MNRVTAALAITLALAACTSPLANAPPPSPLPSPSPHSPVTSTLLEPADLPGPLSQCPGSGPIAGYIAATRSANPDLAQRLTGQWNDLRKLGATEAAINLFAADPSACTAELAAVKNVQSAASLVVAFAEQGQADRAWQAGILGFTPPVPGELPPGVVRGTGTGLGLTSWTYDRTPVRLACWQKNVFVALVVFTNLDATAFKAGTAAVDARLN
;
A
#
# COMPACT_ATOMS: atom_id res chain seq x y z
N MET A 1 -50.71 75.84 14.40
CA MET A 1 -50.17 74.61 15.04
C MET A 1 -48.82 74.35 14.40
N ASN A 2 -47.70 74.81 14.99
CA ASN A 2 -46.75 74.02 15.82
C ASN A 2 -46.33 72.70 15.13
N ARG A 3 -45.07 72.27 14.99
CA ARG A 3 -43.73 72.62 15.50
C ARG A 3 -42.73 71.70 14.73
N VAL A 4 -41.60 72.18 14.19
CA VAL A 4 -40.21 72.04 14.72
C VAL A 4 -39.49 70.69 14.40
N THR A 5 -38.47 70.81 13.52
CA THR A 5 -37.10 70.19 13.44
C THR A 5 -36.81 68.77 13.94
N ALA A 6 -35.94 68.04 13.21
CA ALA A 6 -34.53 67.82 13.60
C ALA A 6 -33.75 66.97 12.58
N ALA A 7 -32.56 67.45 12.22
CA ALA A 7 -31.49 66.68 11.59
C ALA A 7 -30.74 65.84 12.63
N LEU A 8 -30.07 64.74 12.23
CA LEU A 8 -28.82 64.33 12.87
C LEU A 8 -28.01 63.39 11.96
N ALA A 9 -26.79 63.83 11.63
CA ALA A 9 -25.73 63.02 11.07
C ALA A 9 -25.17 62.07 12.14
N ILE A 10 -24.82 60.85 11.76
CA ILE A 10 -24.07 59.93 12.62
C ILE A 10 -22.79 59.53 11.88
N THR A 11 -21.71 60.21 12.25
CA THR A 11 -20.31 59.81 12.09
C THR A 11 -20.04 58.57 12.94
N LEU A 12 -19.72 57.42 12.31
CA LEU A 12 -19.13 56.30 13.03
C LEU A 12 -17.61 56.45 13.07
N ALA A 13 -17.08 56.61 14.28
CA ALA A 13 -15.66 56.61 14.59
C ALA A 13 -15.08 55.18 14.47
N LEU A 14 -14.06 55.01 13.64
CA LEU A 14 -13.18 53.84 13.66
C LEU A 14 -12.24 53.97 14.87
N ALA A 15 -12.60 53.31 15.97
CA ALA A 15 -11.68 53.10 17.08
C ALA A 15 -10.67 52.01 16.68
N ALA A 16 -9.42 52.41 16.50
CA ALA A 16 -8.28 51.53 16.30
C ALA A 16 -7.98 50.75 17.59
N CYS A 17 -8.13 49.43 17.56
CA CYS A 17 -7.49 48.53 18.52
C CYS A 17 -6.15 48.08 17.93
N THR A 18 -5.10 48.89 18.07
CA THR A 18 -3.72 48.46 17.86
C THR A 18 -3.23 47.73 19.11
N SER A 19 -3.45 46.42 19.18
CA SER A 19 -2.74 45.58 20.14
C SER A 19 -1.37 45.23 19.56
N PRO A 20 -0.25 45.48 20.25
CA PRO A 20 1.06 45.01 19.82
C PRO A 20 1.13 43.50 20.05
N LEU A 21 0.89 42.71 19.01
CA LEU A 21 1.27 41.28 18.96
C LEU A 21 2.78 41.17 18.69
N ALA A 22 3.59 41.65 19.64
CA ALA A 22 4.99 41.27 19.73
C ALA A 22 5.08 40.11 20.74
N ASN A 23 5.68 39.00 20.31
CA ASN A 23 6.05 37.80 21.08
C ASN A 23 5.12 36.57 20.98
N ALA A 24 4.59 36.26 19.79
CA ALA A 24 4.33 34.85 19.50
C ALA A 24 5.68 34.14 19.25
N PRO A 25 6.03 33.06 19.98
CA PRO A 25 7.23 32.28 19.66
C PRO A 25 7.10 31.74 18.22
N PRO A 26 8.22 31.65 17.47
CA PRO A 26 8.19 31.11 16.12
C PRO A 26 7.58 29.70 16.14
N PRO A 27 6.76 29.33 15.14
CA PRO A 27 6.20 27.98 15.06
C PRO A 27 7.36 26.97 15.12
N SER A 28 7.30 26.06 16.08
CA SER A 28 8.25 24.96 16.19
C SER A 28 8.33 24.22 14.84
N PRO A 29 9.53 23.88 14.34
CA PRO A 29 9.65 23.11 13.12
C PRO A 29 8.86 21.80 13.28
N LEU A 30 8.06 21.47 12.26
CA LEU A 30 7.36 20.19 12.18
C LEU A 30 8.39 19.06 12.40
N PRO A 31 8.07 18.04 13.21
CA PRO A 31 8.97 16.91 13.40
C PRO A 31 9.30 16.28 12.03
N SER A 32 10.59 16.10 11.76
CA SER A 32 11.04 15.38 10.56
C SER A 32 10.38 13.99 10.53
N PRO A 33 9.84 13.54 9.38
CA PRO A 33 9.27 12.21 9.29
C PRO A 33 10.32 11.17 9.65
N SER A 34 9.96 10.22 10.51
CA SER A 34 10.81 9.07 10.81
C SER A 34 11.19 8.35 9.52
N PRO A 35 12.45 7.94 9.34
CA PRO A 35 12.86 7.22 8.14
C PRO A 35 12.14 5.87 8.08
N HIS A 36 11.45 5.64 6.98
CA HIS A 36 10.81 4.36 6.67
C HIS A 36 11.82 3.36 6.11
N SER A 37 11.56 2.06 6.30
CA SER A 37 12.40 1.01 5.68
C SER A 37 12.33 1.05 4.14
N PRO A 38 13.46 0.80 3.44
CA PRO A 38 13.42 0.58 1.99
C PRO A 38 12.49 -0.57 1.62
N VAL A 39 11.69 -0.45 0.56
CA VAL A 39 10.72 -1.49 0.17
C VAL A 39 11.36 -2.86 -0.11
N THR A 40 12.64 -2.91 -0.49
CA THR A 40 13.35 -4.17 -0.73
C THR A 40 13.63 -4.94 0.55
N SER A 41 13.79 -4.27 1.69
CA SER A 41 14.00 -4.92 2.99
C SER A 41 12.70 -5.27 3.70
N THR A 42 11.54 -4.99 3.09
CA THR A 42 10.23 -5.32 3.68
C THR A 42 9.58 -6.55 3.03
N LEU A 43 10.24 -7.18 2.07
CA LEU A 43 9.71 -8.32 1.31
C LEU A 43 9.90 -9.64 2.06
N LEU A 44 9.32 -10.70 1.52
CA LEU A 44 9.65 -12.07 1.90
C LEU A 44 11.12 -12.35 1.64
N GLU A 45 11.72 -13.06 2.58
CA GLU A 45 13.09 -13.56 2.52
C GLU A 45 13.08 -15.09 2.50
N PRO A 46 14.19 -15.76 2.09
CA PRO A 46 14.25 -17.22 2.10
C PRO A 46 13.90 -17.86 3.44
N ALA A 47 14.21 -17.18 4.56
CA ALA A 47 13.91 -17.65 5.90
C ALA A 47 12.40 -17.68 6.24
N ASP A 48 11.58 -16.97 5.46
CA ASP A 48 10.13 -16.89 5.68
C ASP A 48 9.35 -18.02 4.97
N LEU A 49 10.05 -18.89 4.23
CA LEU A 49 9.45 -19.81 3.26
C LEU A 49 9.69 -21.28 3.61
N PRO A 50 8.71 -22.16 3.35
CA PRO A 50 8.89 -23.60 3.52
C PRO A 50 9.58 -24.22 2.29
N GLY A 51 10.60 -25.04 2.52
CA GLY A 51 11.22 -25.87 1.47
C GLY A 51 12.17 -25.11 0.52
N PRO A 52 12.72 -25.81 -0.49
CA PRO A 52 13.73 -25.23 -1.38
C PRO A 52 13.05 -24.44 -2.52
N LEU A 53 12.52 -23.26 -2.20
CA LEU A 53 12.09 -22.30 -3.22
C LEU A 53 13.29 -21.45 -3.65
N SER A 54 13.46 -21.28 -4.96
CA SER A 54 14.51 -20.43 -5.51
C SER A 54 13.97 -19.05 -5.85
N GLN A 55 14.74 -18.01 -5.58
CA GLN A 55 14.37 -16.65 -5.95
C GLN A 55 14.32 -16.52 -7.48
N CYS A 56 13.22 -15.99 -7.98
CA CYS A 56 13.01 -15.78 -9.40
C CYS A 56 13.87 -14.62 -9.93
N PRO A 57 14.42 -14.75 -11.16
CA PRO A 57 15.13 -13.67 -11.81
C PRO A 57 14.28 -12.40 -11.91
N GLY A 58 14.90 -11.24 -11.67
CA GLY A 58 14.22 -9.95 -11.72
C GLY A 58 13.48 -9.56 -10.43
N SER A 59 13.47 -10.40 -9.40
CA SER A 59 13.07 -9.99 -8.04
C SER A 59 13.91 -8.80 -7.58
N GLY A 60 13.28 -7.83 -6.92
CA GLY A 60 13.86 -6.53 -6.56
C GLY A 60 12.92 -5.37 -6.92
N PRO A 61 13.45 -4.18 -7.28
CA PRO A 61 12.64 -3.03 -7.67
C PRO A 61 11.66 -3.35 -8.82
N ILE A 62 10.43 -2.84 -8.73
CA ILE A 62 9.33 -3.20 -9.64
C ILE A 62 9.67 -2.93 -11.12
N ALA A 63 10.43 -1.87 -11.41
CA ALA A 63 10.85 -1.54 -12.76
C ALA A 63 11.77 -2.62 -13.36
N GLY A 64 12.67 -3.17 -12.54
CA GLY A 64 13.55 -4.27 -12.93
C GLY A 64 12.76 -5.56 -13.17
N TYR A 65 11.80 -5.86 -12.30
CA TYR A 65 10.90 -7.01 -12.48
C TYR A 65 10.06 -6.92 -13.75
N ILE A 66 9.49 -5.75 -14.05
CA ILE A 66 8.75 -5.50 -15.30
C ILE A 66 9.66 -5.67 -16.51
N ALA A 67 10.89 -5.17 -16.45
CA ALA A 67 11.86 -5.30 -17.54
C ALA A 67 12.25 -6.76 -17.79
N ALA A 68 12.52 -7.54 -16.73
CA ALA A 68 12.81 -8.97 -16.84
C ALA A 68 11.61 -9.76 -17.38
N THR A 69 10.41 -9.45 -16.88
CA THR A 69 9.16 -10.08 -17.34
C THR A 69 8.89 -9.82 -18.82
N ARG A 70 9.26 -8.65 -19.36
CA ARG A 70 9.00 -8.30 -20.78
C ARG A 70 9.60 -9.28 -21.77
N SER A 71 10.78 -9.83 -21.48
CA SER A 71 11.45 -10.78 -22.37
C SER A 71 10.76 -12.14 -22.41
N ALA A 72 10.11 -12.54 -21.30
CA ALA A 72 9.46 -13.84 -21.17
C ALA A 72 7.95 -13.80 -21.41
N ASN A 73 7.30 -12.70 -21.05
CA ASN A 73 5.86 -12.50 -21.11
C ASN A 73 5.52 -11.01 -21.36
N PRO A 74 5.53 -10.56 -22.63
CA PRO A 74 5.30 -9.16 -22.99
C PRO A 74 3.94 -8.63 -22.53
N ASP A 75 2.89 -9.45 -22.60
CA ASP A 75 1.53 -9.04 -22.23
C ASP A 75 1.40 -8.79 -20.72
N LEU A 76 2.01 -9.66 -19.90
CA LEU A 76 2.06 -9.45 -18.45
C LEU A 76 2.88 -8.19 -18.13
N ALA A 77 4.03 -8.00 -18.78
CA ALA A 77 4.84 -6.80 -18.57
C ALA A 77 4.09 -5.51 -18.94
N GLN A 78 3.26 -5.53 -20.00
CA GLN A 78 2.42 -4.41 -20.38
C GLN A 78 1.36 -4.13 -19.30
N ARG A 79 0.67 -5.15 -18.78
CA ARG A 79 -0.29 -4.99 -17.68
C ARG A 79 0.36 -4.43 -16.43
N LEU A 80 1.49 -5.01 -16.00
CA LEU A 80 2.24 -4.54 -14.84
C LEU A 80 2.73 -3.10 -15.02
N THR A 81 3.13 -2.71 -16.23
CA THR A 81 3.49 -1.31 -16.54
C THR A 81 2.30 -0.38 -16.34
N GLY A 82 1.12 -0.74 -16.85
CA GLY A 82 -0.11 0.02 -16.65
C GLY A 82 -0.46 0.17 -15.18
N GLN A 83 -0.51 -0.95 -14.45
CA GLN A 83 -0.82 -0.99 -13.03
C GLN A 83 0.19 -0.17 -12.20
N TRP A 84 1.49 -0.27 -12.49
CA TRP A 84 2.50 0.55 -11.83
C TRP A 84 2.32 2.04 -12.11
N ASN A 85 1.98 2.41 -13.34
CA ASN A 85 1.68 3.79 -13.68
C ASN A 85 0.46 4.33 -12.94
N ASP A 86 -0.57 3.51 -12.77
CA ASP A 86 -1.76 3.89 -12.02
C ASP A 86 -1.45 4.08 -10.52
N LEU A 87 -0.64 3.20 -9.93
CA LEU A 87 -0.15 3.39 -8.56
C LEU A 87 0.67 4.68 -8.41
N ARG A 88 1.53 5.01 -9.38
CA ARG A 88 2.28 6.27 -9.37
C ARG A 88 1.36 7.50 -9.44
N LYS A 89 0.26 7.45 -10.20
CA LYS A 89 -0.76 8.52 -10.20
C LYS A 89 -1.44 8.69 -8.84
N LEU A 90 -1.50 7.61 -8.04
CA LEU A 90 -2.03 7.63 -6.67
C LEU A 90 -0.99 8.07 -5.63
N GLY A 91 0.27 8.30 -6.02
CA GLY A 91 1.33 8.78 -5.14
C GLY A 91 2.39 7.73 -4.76
N ALA A 92 2.41 6.57 -5.43
CA ALA A 92 3.47 5.59 -5.20
C ALA A 92 4.84 6.16 -5.61
N THR A 93 5.80 6.08 -4.69
CA THR A 93 7.17 6.58 -4.87
C THR A 93 8.14 5.44 -5.18
N GLU A 94 7.91 4.28 -4.59
CA GLU A 94 8.78 3.11 -4.72
C GLU A 94 7.94 1.83 -4.65
N ALA A 95 8.39 0.78 -5.33
CA ALA A 95 7.86 -0.56 -5.12
C ALA A 95 8.91 -1.61 -5.44
N ALA A 96 8.83 -2.74 -4.74
CA ALA A 96 9.65 -3.90 -5.01
C ALA A 96 8.82 -5.18 -4.85
N ILE A 97 9.24 -6.21 -5.58
CA ILE A 97 8.62 -7.54 -5.56
C ILE A 97 9.71 -8.59 -5.35
N ASN A 98 9.44 -9.55 -4.47
CA ASN A 98 10.27 -10.74 -4.33
C ASN A 98 9.42 -11.97 -4.59
N LEU A 99 9.80 -12.74 -5.61
CA LEU A 99 9.10 -13.94 -6.04
C LEU A 99 10.02 -15.14 -5.89
N PHE A 100 9.51 -16.20 -5.28
CA PHE A 100 10.18 -17.47 -5.10
C PHE A 100 9.33 -18.57 -5.71
N ALA A 101 9.97 -19.54 -6.35
CA ALA A 101 9.29 -20.67 -6.96
C ALA A 101 10.12 -21.95 -6.85
N ALA A 102 9.41 -23.08 -6.78
CA ALA A 102 10.02 -24.40 -6.90
C ALA A 102 10.39 -24.74 -8.36
N ASP A 103 9.73 -24.10 -9.34
CA ASP A 103 9.96 -24.30 -10.76
C ASP A 103 10.04 -22.94 -11.50
N PRO A 104 11.02 -22.73 -12.41
CA PRO A 104 11.18 -21.48 -13.14
C PRO A 104 9.95 -21.04 -13.95
N SER A 105 9.06 -21.95 -14.34
CA SER A 105 7.82 -21.63 -15.05
C SER A 105 6.89 -20.71 -14.28
N ALA A 106 6.96 -20.69 -12.94
CA ALA A 106 6.18 -19.78 -12.12
C ALA A 106 6.78 -18.36 -12.02
N CYS A 107 8.05 -18.17 -12.42
CA CYS A 107 8.73 -16.88 -12.30
C CYS A 107 8.22 -15.79 -13.26
N THR A 108 7.61 -16.19 -14.38
CA THR A 108 7.15 -15.29 -15.45
C THR A 108 5.64 -15.36 -15.68
N ALA A 109 4.94 -16.05 -14.77
CA ALA A 109 3.50 -16.17 -14.79
C ALA A 109 2.86 -15.05 -13.96
N GLU A 110 1.59 -14.77 -14.24
CA GLU A 110 0.80 -13.84 -13.44
C GLU A 110 0.63 -14.41 -12.01
N LEU A 111 0.68 -13.53 -11.01
CA LEU A 111 0.53 -13.93 -9.62
C LEU A 111 -0.80 -14.67 -9.41
N ALA A 112 -0.77 -15.74 -8.62
CA ALA A 112 -1.91 -16.65 -8.41
C ALA A 112 -2.43 -17.42 -9.65
N ALA A 113 -1.79 -17.31 -10.82
CA ALA A 113 -2.22 -18.05 -12.01
C ALA A 113 -1.72 -19.50 -12.04
N VAL A 114 -0.52 -19.76 -11.51
CA VAL A 114 0.10 -21.11 -11.54
C VAL A 114 -0.32 -21.93 -10.34
N LYS A 115 -1.27 -22.84 -10.53
CA LYS A 115 -1.93 -23.57 -9.43
C LYS A 115 -1.19 -24.81 -8.91
N ASN A 116 -0.27 -25.35 -9.71
CA ASN A 116 0.35 -26.66 -9.46
C ASN A 116 1.81 -26.58 -8.99
N VAL A 117 2.40 -25.39 -9.00
CA VAL A 117 3.80 -25.15 -8.59
C VAL A 117 3.78 -24.41 -7.25
N GLN A 118 4.69 -24.78 -6.36
CA GLN A 118 4.90 -24.03 -5.12
C GLN A 118 5.57 -22.70 -5.44
N SER A 119 4.94 -21.60 -5.06
CA SER A 119 5.49 -20.27 -5.22
C SER A 119 5.03 -19.32 -4.14
N ALA A 120 5.86 -18.34 -3.80
CA ALA A 120 5.53 -17.28 -2.86
C ALA A 120 6.01 -15.95 -3.42
N ALA A 121 5.14 -14.94 -3.39
CA ALA A 121 5.45 -13.59 -3.82
C ALA A 121 5.09 -12.61 -2.72
N SER A 122 5.90 -11.58 -2.59
CA SER A 122 5.55 -10.36 -1.85
C SER A 122 5.83 -9.17 -2.74
N LEU A 123 4.92 -8.22 -2.72
CA LEU A 123 5.07 -6.90 -3.31
C LEU A 123 4.80 -5.89 -2.21
N VAL A 124 5.68 -4.91 -2.06
CA VAL A 124 5.46 -3.75 -1.19
C VAL A 124 5.59 -2.50 -2.03
N VAL A 125 4.63 -1.60 -1.85
CA VAL A 125 4.57 -0.29 -2.51
C VAL A 125 4.61 0.77 -1.42
N ALA A 126 5.55 1.70 -1.51
CA ALA A 126 5.64 2.87 -0.65
C ALA A 126 5.00 4.09 -1.32
N PHE A 127 4.37 4.92 -0.50
CA PHE A 127 3.72 6.16 -0.88
C PHE A 127 4.33 7.32 -0.11
N ALA A 128 4.15 8.56 -0.58
CA ALA A 128 4.64 9.72 0.15
C ALA A 128 3.85 9.96 1.46
N GLU A 129 2.56 9.58 1.47
CA GLU A 129 1.66 9.83 2.58
C GLU A 129 0.74 8.62 2.84
N GLN A 130 0.35 8.44 4.10
CA GLN A 130 -0.59 7.38 4.49
C GLN A 130 -1.93 7.48 3.75
N GLY A 131 -2.45 8.70 3.52
CA GLY A 131 -3.69 8.89 2.78
C GLY A 131 -3.61 8.46 1.31
N GLN A 132 -2.42 8.49 0.71
CA GLN A 132 -2.16 7.97 -0.64
C GLN A 132 -2.14 6.44 -0.64
N ALA A 133 -1.47 5.84 0.36
CA ALA A 133 -1.45 4.40 0.56
C ALA A 133 -2.86 3.82 0.78
N ASP A 134 -3.69 4.48 1.60
CA ASP A 134 -5.08 4.07 1.83
C ASP A 134 -5.91 4.09 0.53
N ARG A 135 -5.83 5.18 -0.25
CA ARG A 135 -6.51 5.27 -1.56
C ARG A 135 -6.04 4.18 -2.52
N ALA A 136 -4.74 3.89 -2.55
CA ALA A 136 -4.20 2.83 -3.39
C ALA A 136 -4.67 1.43 -2.95
N TRP A 137 -4.71 1.16 -1.65
CA TRP A 137 -5.26 -0.10 -1.15
C TRP A 137 -6.75 -0.24 -1.51
N GLN A 138 -7.54 0.83 -1.38
CA GLN A 138 -8.96 0.83 -1.77
C GLN A 138 -9.16 0.60 -3.27
N ALA A 139 -8.31 1.19 -4.11
CA ALA A 139 -8.32 0.99 -5.57
C ALA A 139 -7.81 -0.40 -6.00
N GLY A 140 -7.02 -1.05 -5.16
CA GLY A 140 -6.41 -2.34 -5.41
C GLY A 140 -4.96 -2.24 -5.91
N ILE A 141 -4.17 -3.27 -5.59
CA ILE A 141 -2.75 -3.36 -5.96
C ILE A 141 -2.59 -4.47 -7.00
N LEU A 142 -2.01 -4.13 -8.16
CA LEU A 142 -1.83 -5.06 -9.30
C LEU A 142 -3.13 -5.79 -9.71
N GLY A 143 -4.29 -5.14 -9.60
CA GLY A 143 -5.59 -5.73 -9.91
C GLY A 143 -6.23 -6.53 -8.77
N PHE A 144 -5.55 -6.70 -7.64
CA PHE A 144 -6.13 -7.28 -6.43
C PHE A 144 -6.87 -6.19 -5.62
N THR A 145 -8.19 -6.13 -5.82
CA THR A 145 -9.07 -5.17 -5.14
C THR A 145 -9.59 -5.73 -3.81
N PRO A 146 -9.70 -4.91 -2.75
CA PRO A 146 -10.33 -5.34 -1.52
C PRO A 146 -11.79 -5.73 -1.77
N PRO A 147 -12.29 -6.76 -1.07
CA PRO A 147 -13.69 -7.16 -1.16
C PRO A 147 -14.60 -6.06 -0.62
N VAL A 148 -15.79 -5.94 -1.21
CA VAL A 148 -16.81 -4.96 -0.78
C VAL A 148 -17.21 -5.26 0.67
N PRO A 149 -17.29 -4.26 1.56
CA PRO A 149 -17.76 -4.47 2.92
C PRO A 149 -19.13 -5.16 2.94
N GLY A 150 -19.26 -6.23 3.72
CA GLY A 150 -20.50 -7.02 3.83
C GLY A 150 -20.60 -8.18 2.85
N GLU A 151 -19.80 -8.18 1.79
CA GLU A 151 -19.69 -9.30 0.84
C GLU A 151 -18.34 -10.00 1.06
N LEU A 152 -18.33 -10.99 1.95
CA LEU A 152 -17.16 -11.83 2.21
C LEU A 152 -17.41 -13.23 1.62
N PRO A 153 -16.95 -13.49 0.38
CA PRO A 153 -16.96 -14.84 -0.17
C PRO A 153 -16.25 -15.84 0.75
N PRO A 154 -16.54 -17.14 0.63
CA PRO A 154 -15.86 -18.16 1.41
C PRO A 154 -14.33 -18.09 1.27
N GLY A 155 -13.64 -18.09 2.41
CA GLY A 155 -12.19 -17.98 2.51
C GLY A 155 -11.67 -16.53 2.51
N VAL A 156 -12.55 -15.53 2.41
CA VAL A 156 -12.16 -14.12 2.52
C VAL A 156 -12.36 -13.61 3.93
N VAL A 157 -11.35 -12.95 4.48
CA VAL A 157 -11.42 -12.23 5.76
C VAL A 157 -11.01 -10.78 5.52
N ARG A 158 -11.64 -9.83 6.22
CA ARG A 158 -11.33 -8.40 6.11
C ARG A 158 -11.19 -7.76 7.48
N GLY A 159 -10.37 -6.71 7.55
CA GLY A 159 -10.17 -5.92 8.75
C GLY A 159 -9.40 -6.66 9.83
N THR A 160 -9.64 -6.32 11.09
CA THR A 160 -8.85 -6.84 12.22
C THR A 160 -8.85 -8.36 12.34
N GLY A 161 -9.86 -9.04 11.79
CA GLY A 161 -9.91 -10.52 11.74
C GLY A 161 -8.78 -11.17 10.94
N THR A 162 -8.06 -10.42 10.10
CA THR A 162 -6.90 -10.91 9.36
C THR A 162 -5.63 -11.01 10.22
N GLY A 163 -5.57 -10.27 11.34
CA GLY A 163 -4.33 -10.07 12.11
C GLY A 163 -3.36 -9.04 11.52
N LEU A 164 -3.70 -8.39 10.40
CA LEU A 164 -2.84 -7.44 9.65
C LEU A 164 -3.33 -5.98 9.74
N GLY A 165 -4.21 -5.69 10.70
CA GLY A 165 -4.77 -4.36 10.93
C GLY A 165 -6.14 -4.12 10.27
N LEU A 166 -6.68 -2.90 10.45
CA LEU A 166 -8.03 -2.54 9.99
C LEU A 166 -8.13 -2.46 8.46
N THR A 167 -7.08 -1.99 7.80
CA THR A 167 -7.03 -1.80 6.34
C THR A 167 -6.38 -3.00 5.70
N SER A 168 -7.04 -4.15 5.80
CA SER A 168 -6.49 -5.43 5.34
C SER A 168 -7.57 -6.39 4.86
N TRP A 169 -7.18 -7.32 3.99
CA TRP A 169 -7.99 -8.47 3.64
C TRP A 169 -7.11 -9.67 3.28
N THR A 170 -7.66 -10.85 3.45
CA THR A 170 -7.02 -12.11 3.06
C THR A 170 -7.99 -12.97 2.27
N TYR A 171 -7.44 -13.86 1.44
CA TYR A 171 -8.10 -14.98 0.80
C TYR A 171 -7.30 -16.23 1.12
N ASP A 172 -7.89 -17.19 1.84
CA ASP A 172 -7.21 -18.42 2.26
C ASP A 172 -7.96 -19.65 1.72
N ARG A 173 -7.67 -20.03 0.46
CA ARG A 173 -8.15 -21.30 -0.11
C ARG A 173 -7.11 -21.94 -1.02
N THR A 174 -6.83 -23.22 -0.80
CA THR A 174 -5.94 -23.99 -1.69
C THR A 174 -6.44 -23.93 -3.15
N PRO A 175 -5.56 -23.72 -4.13
CA PRO A 175 -4.10 -23.61 -4.00
C PRO A 175 -3.59 -22.20 -3.71
N VAL A 176 -4.42 -21.15 -3.76
CA VAL A 176 -3.99 -19.75 -3.69
C VAL A 176 -4.35 -19.12 -2.35
N ARG A 177 -3.34 -18.61 -1.66
CA ARG A 177 -3.50 -17.80 -0.45
C ARG A 177 -2.98 -16.40 -0.73
N LEU A 178 -3.71 -15.39 -0.30
CA LEU A 178 -3.38 -14.01 -0.59
C LEU A 178 -3.71 -13.12 0.60
N ALA A 179 -2.84 -12.16 0.91
CA ALA A 179 -3.09 -11.09 1.84
C ALA A 179 -2.76 -9.75 1.18
N CYS A 180 -3.57 -8.73 1.42
CA CYS A 180 -3.27 -7.37 1.00
C CYS A 180 -3.69 -6.38 2.10
N TRP A 181 -2.75 -5.55 2.54
CA TRP A 181 -2.97 -4.63 3.65
C TRP A 181 -2.16 -3.36 3.51
N GLN A 182 -2.67 -2.30 4.13
CA GLN A 182 -1.99 -1.01 4.27
C GLN A 182 -1.47 -0.86 5.70
N LYS A 183 -0.24 -0.37 5.82
CA LYS A 183 0.40 -0.05 7.10
C LYS A 183 1.31 1.16 6.91
N ASN A 184 1.09 2.21 7.69
CA ASN A 184 1.78 3.51 7.54
C ASN A 184 1.70 4.03 6.09
N VAL A 185 2.85 4.23 5.45
CA VAL A 185 2.92 4.68 4.05
C VAL A 185 3.02 3.52 3.05
N PHE A 186 2.85 2.29 3.49
CA PHE A 186 3.01 1.11 2.66
C PHE A 186 1.68 0.42 2.34
N VAL A 187 1.64 -0.21 1.18
CA VAL A 187 0.67 -1.27 0.88
C VAL A 187 1.44 -2.53 0.50
N ALA A 188 1.18 -3.61 1.22
CA ALA A 188 1.79 -4.91 1.00
C ALA A 188 0.77 -5.88 0.39
N LEU A 189 1.25 -6.70 -0.53
CA LEU A 189 0.53 -7.81 -1.16
C LEU A 189 1.41 -9.06 -1.04
N VAL A 190 0.88 -10.11 -0.44
CA VAL A 190 1.55 -11.41 -0.31
C VAL A 190 0.69 -12.47 -0.99
N VAL A 191 1.29 -13.29 -1.85
CA VAL A 191 0.61 -14.36 -2.59
C VAL A 191 1.39 -15.65 -2.43
N PHE A 192 0.76 -16.67 -1.88
CA PHE A 192 1.29 -18.02 -1.74
C PHE A 192 0.48 -18.94 -2.63
N THR A 193 1.15 -19.79 -3.40
CA THR A 193 0.49 -20.80 -4.24
C THR A 193 1.05 -22.17 -3.97
N ASN A 194 0.16 -23.14 -3.78
CA ASN A 194 0.45 -24.53 -3.42
C ASN A 194 1.33 -24.68 -2.15
N LEU A 195 1.23 -23.70 -1.24
CA LEU A 195 1.85 -23.68 0.08
C LEU A 195 0.77 -23.68 1.15
N ASP A 196 1.06 -24.25 2.31
CA ASP A 196 0.07 -24.39 3.39
C ASP A 196 -0.26 -23.05 4.10
N ALA A 197 -1.33 -23.08 4.90
CA ALA A 197 -1.81 -21.91 5.62
C ALA A 197 -0.85 -21.43 6.73
N THR A 198 -0.04 -22.32 7.29
CA THR A 198 0.94 -21.98 8.33
C THR A 198 2.08 -21.16 7.73
N ALA A 199 2.63 -21.63 6.61
CA ALA A 199 3.63 -20.91 5.84
C ALA A 199 3.12 -19.54 5.38
N PHE A 200 1.88 -19.47 4.88
CA PHE A 200 1.26 -18.21 4.48
C PHE A 200 1.16 -17.22 5.65
N LYS A 201 0.66 -17.66 6.82
CA LYS A 201 0.58 -16.80 8.02
C LYS A 201 1.95 -16.31 8.49
N ALA A 202 2.95 -17.21 8.52
CA ALA A 202 4.32 -16.87 8.88
C ALA A 202 4.91 -15.81 7.93
N GLY A 203 4.78 -16.02 6.61
CA GLY A 203 5.25 -15.08 5.60
C GLY A 203 4.58 -13.71 5.69
N THR A 204 3.25 -13.66 5.89
CA THR A 204 2.54 -12.38 6.08
C THR A 204 2.96 -11.65 7.35
N ALA A 205 3.19 -12.37 8.44
CA ALA A 205 3.64 -11.78 9.70
C ALA A 205 5.08 -11.23 9.59
N ALA A 206 5.96 -11.95 8.88
CA ALA A 206 7.33 -11.52 8.64
C ALA A 206 7.38 -10.22 7.80
N VAL A 207 6.62 -10.16 6.71
CA VAL A 207 6.47 -8.92 5.91
C VAL A 207 5.90 -7.80 6.77
N ASP A 208 4.81 -8.04 7.52
CA ASP A 208 4.19 -7.02 8.35
C ASP A 208 5.14 -6.44 9.41
N ALA A 209 5.97 -7.27 10.03
CA ALA A 209 6.95 -6.86 11.03
C ALA A 209 8.02 -5.90 10.45
N ARG A 210 8.27 -5.95 9.14
CA ARG A 210 9.25 -5.11 8.45
C ARG A 210 8.66 -3.79 7.93
N LEU A 211 7.33 -3.62 7.91
CA LEU A 211 6.66 -2.39 7.48
C LEU A 211 6.66 -1.34 8.61
N ASN A 212 7.72 -0.54 8.70
CA ASN A 212 7.86 0.56 9.66
C ASN A 212 7.91 1.94 9.00
#